data_AF-A0A1Y3NKK4-F1
#
_entry.id   AF-A0A1Y3NKK4-F1
#
_cell.length_a   1.000
_cell.length_b   1.000
_cell.length_c   1.000
_cell.angle_alpha   90.00
_cell.angle_beta   90.00
_cell.angle_gamma   90.00
#
_symmetry.space_group_name_H-M   'P 1'
#
loop_
_entity.id
_entity.type
_entity.pdbx_description
1 polymer ?
#
loop_
_entity_poly.entity_id
_entity_poly.type
_entity_poly.pdbx_seq_one_letter_code
_entity_poly.pdbx_strand_id
1 'polypeptide(L)'
;MSMNSLFYSFTAMASGYFIGKWGHISIFIKYGSFFSCIGVYLITLINIDTSYTIEFFIFMLYGLSIGVIYQNCILMAQQVSPPEYLGISTSISSFFNYIGGVIGVGIYGAFLQNIYPRCYRNHFPQASPITLNDIHDVYMGNVIYVEAIRKTYLYSVFPVNILIFLSSLLIKDYKFNTNNKTKNHKEKKVEKEMKQQKDNNQIIVSVSLDDKN
;
A
#
# COMPACT_ATOMS: atom_id res chain seq x y z
N MET A 1 17.02 3.41 23.05
CA MET A 1 16.96 3.02 21.62
C MET A 1 16.25 1.66 21.38
N SER A 2 15.96 0.86 22.42
CA SER A 2 15.41 -0.50 22.33
C SER A 2 13.88 -0.63 22.44
N MET A 3 13.17 0.39 22.92
CA MET A 3 11.72 0.30 23.23
C MET A 3 10.81 0.76 22.08
N ASN A 4 11.22 1.76 21.31
CA ASN A 4 10.42 2.30 20.21
C ASN A 4 10.33 1.34 19.02
N SER A 5 11.41 0.61 18.72
CA SER A 5 11.50 -0.37 17.61
C SER A 5 10.65 -1.62 17.84
N LEU A 6 10.49 -2.06 19.10
CA LEU A 6 9.59 -3.17 19.45
C LEU A 6 8.12 -2.79 19.25
N PHE A 7 7.75 -1.54 19.53
CA PHE A 7 6.39 -1.05 19.31
C PHE A 7 6.02 -1.07 17.82
N TYR A 8 6.93 -0.61 16.95
CA TYR A 8 6.72 -0.63 15.49
C TYR A 8 6.50 -2.04 14.94
N SER A 9 7.24 -3.04 15.43
CA SER A 9 7.09 -4.42 14.97
C SER A 9 5.77 -5.05 15.39
N PHE A 10 5.29 -4.79 16.62
CA PHE A 10 4.00 -5.31 17.08
C PHE A 10 2.81 -4.72 16.32
N THR A 11 2.86 -3.43 15.97
CA THR A 11 1.81 -2.79 15.17
C THR A 11 1.82 -3.29 13.72
N ALA A 12 3.00 -3.47 13.13
CA ALA A 12 3.14 -4.05 11.78
C ALA A 12 2.53 -5.46 11.72
N MET A 13 2.69 -6.25 12.78
CA MET A 13 2.17 -7.62 12.89
C MET A 13 0.64 -7.65 13.09
N ALA A 14 0.08 -6.74 13.88
CA ALA A 14 -1.37 -6.62 14.06
C ALA A 14 -2.10 -6.12 12.80
N SER A 15 -1.48 -5.19 12.04
CA SER A 15 -2.00 -4.71 10.76
C SER A 15 -2.08 -5.81 9.70
N GLY A 16 -1.18 -6.81 9.75
CA GLY A 16 -1.14 -7.91 8.79
C GLY A 16 -2.25 -8.94 8.95
N TYR A 17 -2.80 -9.12 10.15
CA TYR A 17 -3.77 -10.19 10.45
C TYR A 17 -5.17 -9.92 9.85
N PHE A 18 -5.59 -8.67 9.75
CA PHE A 18 -6.94 -8.32 9.28
C PHE A 18 -7.13 -8.47 7.76
N ILE A 19 -6.04 -8.52 7.00
CA ILE A 19 -6.04 -8.59 5.52
C ILE A 19 -6.48 -9.98 4.99
N GLY A 20 -6.38 -11.04 5.79
CA GLY A 20 -6.31 -12.41 5.26
C GLY A 20 -7.62 -13.14 4.91
N LYS A 21 -8.82 -12.62 5.19
CA LYS A 21 -10.00 -13.52 5.39
C LYS A 21 -11.14 -13.51 4.35
N TRP A 22 -11.28 -12.56 3.42
CA TRP A 22 -12.59 -12.39 2.73
C TRP A 22 -12.48 -12.17 1.20
N GLY A 23 -13.09 -13.06 0.41
CA GLY A 23 -12.77 -13.30 -1.00
C GLY A 23 -13.54 -12.50 -2.08
N HIS A 24 -13.81 -11.20 -1.92
CA HIS A 24 -14.46 -10.35 -2.94
C HIS A 24 -13.63 -9.10 -3.32
N ILE A 25 -12.65 -9.26 -4.20
CA ILE A 25 -11.56 -8.29 -4.45
C ILE A 25 -12.05 -6.88 -4.91
N SER A 26 -13.06 -6.79 -5.76
CA SER A 26 -13.60 -5.48 -6.22
C SER A 26 -14.26 -4.67 -5.10
N ILE A 27 -14.89 -5.36 -4.13
CA ILE A 27 -15.54 -4.72 -2.99
C ILE A 27 -14.48 -4.21 -2.00
N PHE A 28 -13.35 -4.91 -1.85
CA PHE A 28 -12.23 -4.46 -1.03
C PHE A 28 -11.57 -3.19 -1.55
N ILE A 29 -11.43 -3.02 -2.87
CA ILE A 29 -10.88 -1.80 -3.46
C ILE A 29 -11.82 -0.61 -3.19
N LYS A 30 -13.14 -0.79 -3.32
CA LYS A 30 -14.16 0.24 -3.03
C LYS A 30 -14.14 0.65 -1.55
N TYR A 31 -14.20 -0.30 -0.63
CA TYR A 31 -14.13 -0.01 0.81
C TYR A 31 -12.77 0.57 1.20
N GLY A 32 -11.67 0.02 0.70
CA GLY A 32 -10.33 0.54 0.95
C GLY A 32 -10.18 2.00 0.52
N SER A 33 -10.70 2.35 -0.67
CA SER A 33 -10.67 3.73 -1.16
C SER A 33 -11.54 4.69 -0.33
N PHE A 34 -12.66 4.19 0.20
CA PHE A 34 -13.49 4.96 1.14
C PHE A 34 -12.74 5.22 2.45
N PHE A 35 -12.13 4.19 3.03
CA PHE A 35 -11.31 4.31 4.23
C PHE A 35 -10.06 5.17 4.02
N SER A 36 -9.44 5.15 2.82
CA SER A 36 -8.29 6.00 2.51
C SER A 36 -8.69 7.47 2.45
N CYS A 37 -9.86 7.78 1.88
CA CYS A 37 -10.41 9.14 1.85
C CYS A 37 -10.67 9.66 3.28
N ILE A 38 -11.26 8.82 4.14
CA ILE A 38 -11.47 9.14 5.56
C ILE A 38 -10.13 9.32 6.28
N GLY A 39 -9.15 8.45 6.02
CA GLY A 39 -7.82 8.53 6.62
C GLY A 39 -7.11 9.85 6.31
N VAL A 40 -7.09 10.28 5.03
CA VAL A 40 -6.50 11.57 4.64
C VAL A 40 -7.26 12.75 5.22
N TYR A 41 -8.58 12.65 5.31
CA TYR A 41 -9.38 13.67 5.99
C TYR A 41 -8.97 13.80 7.47
N LEU A 42 -8.87 12.67 8.19
CA LEU A 42 -8.43 12.65 9.60
C LEU A 42 -7.02 13.22 9.78
N ILE A 43 -6.08 12.93 8.86
CA ILE A 43 -4.72 13.48 8.90
C ILE A 43 -4.76 15.02 8.82
N THR A 44 -5.70 15.58 8.06
CA THR A 44 -5.83 17.04 7.91
C THR A 44 -6.29 17.73 9.20
N LEU A 45 -6.93 16.99 10.13
CA LEU A 45 -7.35 17.49 11.44
C LEU A 45 -6.23 17.47 12.49
N ILE A 46 -5.09 16.83 12.22
CA ILE A 46 -3.95 16.79 13.15
C ILE A 46 -3.38 18.20 13.33
N ASN A 47 -3.18 18.60 14.59
CA ASN A 47 -2.60 19.87 15.00
C ASN A 47 -1.42 19.65 15.96
N ILE A 48 -0.60 20.68 16.19
CA ILE A 48 0.61 20.63 17.04
C ILE A 48 0.33 20.13 18.47
N ASP A 49 -0.88 20.36 18.98
CA ASP A 49 -1.28 19.94 20.33
C ASP A 49 -1.88 18.53 20.39
N THR A 50 -1.89 17.80 19.27
CA THR A 50 -2.51 16.47 19.19
C THR A 50 -1.64 15.44 19.90
N SER A 51 -2.25 14.57 20.72
CA SER A 51 -1.51 13.49 21.37
C SER A 51 -0.94 12.52 20.33
N TYR A 52 0.35 12.16 20.48
CA TYR A 52 1.05 11.20 19.62
C TYR A 52 0.28 9.88 19.43
N THR A 53 -0.49 9.45 20.43
CA THR A 53 -1.33 8.25 20.36
C THR A 53 -2.40 8.38 19.27
N ILE A 54 -3.02 9.54 19.14
CA ILE A 54 -4.08 9.79 18.16
C ILE A 54 -3.48 9.80 16.75
N GLU A 55 -2.37 10.51 16.55
CA GLU A 55 -1.66 10.53 15.26
C GLU A 55 -1.29 9.13 14.79
N PHE A 56 -0.79 8.31 15.72
CA PHE A 56 -0.43 6.93 15.44
C PHE A 56 -1.62 6.09 14.95
N PHE A 57 -2.76 6.18 15.63
CA PHE A 57 -3.97 5.47 15.20
C PHE A 57 -4.48 5.95 13.83
N ILE A 58 -4.39 7.25 13.55
CA ILE A 58 -4.76 7.82 12.25
C ILE A 58 -3.86 7.25 11.14
N PHE A 59 -2.53 7.24 11.33
CA PHE A 59 -1.61 6.67 10.35
C PHE A 59 -1.74 5.16 10.21
N MET A 60 -2.03 4.43 11.30
CA MET A 60 -2.29 3.01 11.26
C MET A 60 -3.53 2.70 10.39
N LEU A 61 -4.63 3.44 10.60
CA LEU A 61 -5.85 3.28 9.81
C LEU A 61 -5.60 3.58 8.33
N TYR A 62 -4.89 4.68 8.05
CA TYR A 62 -4.55 5.06 6.68
C TYR A 62 -3.63 4.01 6.01
N GLY A 63 -2.58 3.56 6.69
CA GLY A 63 -1.67 2.53 6.19
C GLY A 63 -2.38 1.20 5.91
N LEU A 64 -3.31 0.79 6.77
CA LEU A 64 -4.12 -0.41 6.56
C LEU A 64 -4.97 -0.28 5.29
N SER A 65 -5.60 0.87 5.06
CA SER A 65 -6.41 1.11 3.86
C SER A 65 -5.59 0.98 2.57
N ILE A 66 -4.40 1.60 2.50
CA ILE A 66 -3.51 1.49 1.34
C ILE A 66 -3.02 0.06 1.17
N GLY A 67 -2.63 -0.62 2.26
CA GLY A 67 -2.14 -1.99 2.22
C GLY A 67 -3.17 -2.96 1.61
N VAL A 68 -4.44 -2.83 2.00
CA VAL A 68 -5.55 -3.59 1.42
C VAL A 68 -5.67 -3.32 -0.08
N ILE A 69 -5.65 -2.05 -0.52
CA ILE A 69 -5.77 -1.71 -1.95
C ILE A 69 -4.59 -2.29 -2.73
N TYR A 70 -3.37 -2.06 -2.26
CA TYR A 70 -2.14 -2.44 -2.98
C TYR A 70 -2.01 -3.95 -3.18
N GLN A 71 -2.25 -4.74 -2.14
CA GLN A 71 -2.20 -6.20 -2.22
C GLN A 71 -3.26 -6.74 -3.19
N ASN A 72 -4.48 -6.20 -3.15
CA ASN A 72 -5.56 -6.61 -4.05
C ASN A 72 -5.27 -6.26 -5.51
N CYS A 73 -4.65 -5.11 -5.79
CA CYS A 73 -4.25 -4.70 -7.15
C CYS A 73 -3.23 -5.66 -7.76
N ILE A 74 -2.19 -6.05 -7.02
CA ILE A 74 -1.17 -6.99 -7.51
C ILE A 74 -1.79 -8.38 -7.75
N LEU A 75 -2.63 -8.84 -6.84
CA LEU A 75 -3.33 -10.11 -6.99
C LEU A 75 -4.21 -10.13 -8.26
N MET A 76 -4.90 -9.03 -8.57
CA MET A 76 -5.67 -8.89 -9.80
C MET A 76 -4.78 -8.90 -11.05
N ALA A 77 -3.68 -8.14 -11.05
CA ALA A 77 -2.74 -8.09 -12.17
C ALA A 77 -2.13 -9.47 -12.49
N GLN A 78 -1.81 -10.23 -11.44
CA GLN A 78 -1.32 -11.60 -11.59
C GLN A 78 -2.41 -12.54 -12.12
N GLN A 79 -3.68 -12.37 -11.71
CA GLN A 79 -4.78 -13.24 -12.13
C GLN A 79 -5.19 -13.08 -13.59
N VAL A 80 -5.04 -11.89 -14.16
CA VAL A 80 -5.33 -11.66 -15.59
C VAL A 80 -4.19 -12.11 -16.50
N SER A 81 -3.04 -12.47 -15.94
CA SER A 81 -1.85 -12.88 -16.68
C SER A 81 -1.78 -14.40 -16.83
N PRO A 82 -1.39 -14.93 -18.00
CA PRO A 82 -1.09 -16.35 -18.16
C PRO A 82 0.05 -16.79 -17.22
N PRO A 83 0.10 -18.06 -16.78
CA PRO A 83 1.11 -18.56 -15.85
C PRO A 83 2.55 -18.31 -16.30
N GLU A 84 2.81 -18.34 -17.61
CA GLU A 84 4.13 -18.11 -18.19
C GLU A 84 4.62 -16.65 -18.01
N TYR A 85 3.70 -15.70 -17.78
CA TYR A 85 3.99 -14.26 -17.70
C TYR A 85 3.82 -13.67 -16.30
N LEU A 86 3.62 -14.49 -15.27
CA LEU A 86 3.43 -14.03 -13.89
C LEU A 86 4.61 -13.19 -13.36
N GLY A 87 5.85 -13.57 -13.71
CA GLY A 87 7.05 -12.83 -13.37
C GLY A 87 7.06 -11.44 -14.02
N ILE A 88 6.75 -11.38 -15.32
CA ILE A 88 6.71 -10.13 -16.09
C ILE A 88 5.63 -9.18 -15.55
N SER A 89 4.42 -9.69 -15.27
CA SER A 89 3.33 -8.91 -14.71
C SER A 89 3.67 -8.29 -13.34
N THR A 90 4.37 -9.05 -12.49
CA THR A 90 4.84 -8.56 -11.20
C THR A 90 5.91 -7.48 -11.36
N SER A 91 6.91 -7.70 -12.23
CA SER A 91 7.96 -6.70 -12.49
C SER A 91 7.42 -5.41 -13.08
N ILE A 92 6.47 -5.49 -14.02
CA ILE A 92 5.79 -4.32 -14.61
C ILE A 92 5.02 -3.56 -13.53
N SER A 93 4.29 -4.27 -12.66
CA SER A 93 3.54 -3.64 -11.56
C SER A 93 4.50 -2.90 -10.62
N SER A 94 5.59 -3.54 -10.20
CA SER A 94 6.62 -2.92 -9.36
C SER A 94 7.26 -1.69 -10.02
N PHE A 95 7.52 -1.74 -11.32
CA PHE A 95 8.08 -0.62 -12.08
C PHE A 95 7.15 0.61 -12.08
N PHE A 96 5.85 0.41 -12.35
CA PHE A 96 4.88 1.51 -12.28
C PHE A 96 4.72 2.08 -10.87
N ASN A 97 4.78 1.23 -9.84
CA ASN A 97 4.76 1.69 -8.46
C ASN A 97 5.96 2.56 -8.11
N TYR A 98 7.15 2.22 -8.59
CA TYR A 98 8.35 3.02 -8.40
C TYR A 98 8.23 4.39 -9.08
N ILE A 99 7.79 4.42 -10.35
CA ILE A 99 7.56 5.66 -11.09
C ILE A 99 6.53 6.54 -10.37
N GLY A 100 5.41 5.95 -9.95
CA GLY A 100 4.36 6.66 -9.21
C GLY A 100 4.88 7.24 -7.90
N GLY A 101 5.72 6.51 -7.17
CA GLY A 101 6.37 6.97 -5.96
C GLY A 101 7.28 8.19 -6.19
N VAL A 102 8.16 8.13 -7.20
CA VAL A 102 9.08 9.24 -7.52
C VAL A 102 8.31 10.47 -7.97
N ILE A 103 7.33 10.32 -8.87
CA ILE A 103 6.48 11.43 -9.34
C ILE A 103 5.71 12.04 -8.16
N GLY A 104 5.10 11.20 -7.31
CA GLY A 104 4.34 11.65 -6.15
C GLY A 104 5.17 12.47 -5.17
N VAL A 105 6.38 12.00 -4.84
CA VAL A 105 7.32 12.73 -3.96
C VAL A 105 7.75 14.05 -4.59
N GLY A 106 8.03 14.07 -5.89
CA GLY A 106 8.41 15.28 -6.62
C GLY A 106 7.30 16.34 -6.61
N ILE A 107 6.06 15.95 -6.90
CA ILE A 107 4.89 16.84 -6.86
C ILE A 107 4.70 17.37 -5.43
N TYR A 108 4.71 16.49 -4.43
CA TYR A 108 4.55 16.90 -3.03
C TYR A 108 5.63 17.91 -2.60
N GLY A 109 6.89 17.64 -2.94
CA GLY A 109 8.01 18.54 -2.66
C GLY A 109 7.85 19.90 -3.33
N ALA A 110 7.40 19.94 -4.59
CA ALA A 110 7.13 21.19 -5.30
C ALA A 110 6.01 22.01 -4.62
N PHE A 111 4.92 21.36 -4.22
CA PHE A 111 3.86 22.05 -3.46
C PHE A 111 4.39 22.63 -2.15
N LEU A 112 5.17 21.86 -1.38
CA LEU A 112 5.69 22.29 -0.09
C LEU A 112 6.65 23.49 -0.24
N GLN A 113 7.54 23.46 -1.24
CA GLN A 113 8.45 24.57 -1.55
C GLN A 113 7.71 25.85 -1.94
N ASN A 114 6.51 25.76 -2.53
CA ASN A 114 5.71 26.93 -2.89
C ASN A 114 4.82 27.41 -1.74
N ILE A 115 4.27 26.49 -0.94
CA ILE A 115 3.32 26.80 0.13
C ILE A 115 4.03 27.35 1.38
N TYR A 116 5.20 26.82 1.73
CA TYR A 116 5.92 27.23 2.94
C TYR A 116 6.30 28.72 2.94
N PRO A 117 7.01 29.26 1.91
CA PRO A 117 7.33 30.68 1.86
C PRO A 117 6.08 31.57 1.88
N ARG A 118 4.99 31.09 1.26
CA ARG A 118 3.70 31.79 1.23
C ARG A 118 3.05 31.85 2.61
N CYS A 119 3.07 30.74 3.37
CA CYS A 119 2.60 30.71 4.76
C CYS A 119 3.44 31.60 5.67
N TYR A 120 4.76 31.61 5.46
CA TYR A 120 5.68 32.42 6.24
C TYR A 120 5.48 33.92 6.01
N ARG A 121 5.39 34.33 4.74
CA ARG A 121 5.13 35.73 4.37
C ARG A 121 3.78 36.25 4.89
N ASN A 122 2.78 35.38 5.05
CA ASN A 122 1.50 35.77 5.64
C ASN A 122 1.60 36.09 7.14
N HIS A 123 2.48 35.41 7.88
CA HIS A 123 2.74 35.69 9.29
C HIS A 123 3.73 36.85 9.48
N PHE A 124 4.71 36.98 8.59
CA PHE A 124 5.72 38.03 8.61
C PHE A 124 5.83 38.74 7.26
N PRO A 125 4.94 39.71 6.97
CA PRO A 125 4.91 40.41 5.68
C PRO A 125 6.20 41.16 5.34
N GLN A 126 6.95 41.55 6.37
CA GLN A 126 8.18 42.34 6.27
C GLN A 126 9.45 41.49 6.19
N ALA A 127 9.34 40.15 6.24
CA ALA A 127 10.50 39.28 6.17
C ALA A 127 11.02 39.13 4.73
N SER A 128 12.33 38.98 4.60
CA SER A 128 12.99 38.62 3.33
C SER A 128 12.44 37.31 2.76
N PRO A 129 12.48 37.10 1.44
CA PRO A 129 12.08 35.82 0.84
C PRO A 129 12.89 34.68 1.43
N ILE A 130 12.21 33.70 2.05
CA ILE A 130 12.83 32.50 2.62
C ILE A 130 12.50 31.28 1.78
N THR A 131 13.38 30.28 1.82
CA THR A 131 13.16 28.98 1.18
C THR A 131 12.95 27.90 2.24
N LEU A 132 12.48 26.73 1.81
CA LEU A 132 12.36 25.55 2.67
C LEU A 132 13.70 25.13 3.31
N ASN A 133 14.85 25.50 2.73
CA ASN A 133 16.14 25.17 3.31
C ASN A 133 16.46 25.99 4.58
N ASP A 134 15.79 27.12 4.79
CA ASP A 134 16.08 28.04 5.88
C ASP A 134 15.19 27.79 7.11
N ILE A 135 14.42 26.69 7.15
CA ILE A 135 13.40 26.43 8.20
C ILE A 135 13.97 26.54 9.62
N HIS A 136 15.20 26.07 9.84
CA HIS A 136 15.81 26.02 11.16
C HIS A 136 16.47 27.34 11.57
N ASP A 137 16.83 28.19 10.60
CA ASP A 137 17.54 29.44 10.82
C ASP A 137 16.58 30.63 11.01
N VAL A 138 15.28 30.38 10.83
CA VAL A 138 14.24 31.41 10.77
C VAL A 138 13.30 31.32 11.97
N TYR A 139 12.95 32.49 12.54
CA TYR A 139 12.08 32.58 13.71
C TYR A 139 10.71 31.93 13.46
N MET A 140 10.30 31.01 14.35
CA MET A 140 9.07 30.21 14.21
C MET A 140 8.97 29.37 12.93
N GLY A 141 10.09 29.14 12.22
CA GLY A 141 10.14 28.40 10.97
C GLY A 141 9.55 27.00 11.10
N ASN A 142 9.85 26.26 12.18
CA ASN A 142 9.32 24.92 12.44
C ASN A 142 7.79 24.89 12.63
N VAL A 143 7.23 25.86 13.36
CA VAL A 143 5.78 25.92 13.63
C VAL A 143 5.01 26.23 12.35
N ILE A 144 5.51 27.20 11.56
CA ILE A 144 4.95 27.56 10.26
C ILE A 144 5.13 26.43 9.24
N TYR A 145 6.21 25.64 9.36
CA TYR A 145 6.45 24.47 8.53
C TYR A 145 5.40 23.38 8.75
N VAL A 146 5.02 23.09 10.00
CA VAL A 146 3.91 22.16 10.29
C VAL A 146 2.60 22.65 9.68
N GLU A 147 2.32 23.95 9.76
CA GLU A 147 1.14 24.53 9.12
C GLU A 147 1.18 24.41 7.59
N ALA A 148 2.35 24.64 6.99
CA ALA A 148 2.58 24.50 5.56
C ALA A 148 2.42 23.05 5.09
N ILE A 149 2.90 22.07 5.85
CA ILE A 149 2.66 20.64 5.60
C ILE A 149 1.16 20.37 5.58
N ARG A 150 0.42 20.81 6.60
CA ARG A 150 -1.03 20.59 6.68
C ARG A 150 -1.76 21.17 5.48
N LYS A 151 -1.45 22.42 5.10
CA LYS A 151 -2.04 23.05 3.90
C LYS A 151 -1.62 22.33 2.62
N THR A 152 -0.38 21.86 2.54
CA THR A 152 0.11 21.08 1.39
C THR A 152 -0.64 19.75 1.26
N TYR A 153 -0.85 19.04 2.36
CA TYR A 153 -1.65 17.81 2.39
C TYR A 153 -3.09 18.07 1.95
N LEU A 154 -3.71 19.14 2.44
CA LEU A 154 -5.08 19.51 2.07
C LEU A 154 -5.18 19.86 0.57
N TYR A 155 -4.27 20.67 0.04
CA TYR A 155 -4.34 21.08 -1.37
C TYR A 155 -3.87 20.02 -2.36
N SER A 156 -2.92 19.16 -1.99
CA SER A 156 -2.32 18.18 -2.91
C SER A 156 -2.92 16.79 -2.71
N VAL A 157 -2.90 16.25 -1.50
CA VAL A 157 -3.20 14.83 -1.23
C VAL A 157 -4.71 14.55 -1.17
N PHE A 158 -5.49 15.50 -0.66
CA PHE A 158 -6.94 15.36 -0.57
C PHE A 158 -7.65 15.26 -1.94
N PRO A 159 -7.43 16.18 -2.92
CA PRO A 159 -8.06 16.03 -4.24
C PRO A 159 -7.56 14.79 -4.99
N VAL A 160 -6.30 14.40 -4.80
CA VAL A 160 -5.77 13.15 -5.36
C VAL A 160 -6.53 11.94 -4.82
N ASN A 161 -6.83 11.90 -3.52
CA ASN A 161 -7.62 10.81 -2.94
C ASN A 161 -9.07 10.81 -3.42
N ILE A 162 -9.68 11.98 -3.62
CA ILE A 162 -11.02 12.08 -4.21
C ILE A 162 -11.01 11.52 -5.65
N LEU A 163 -9.99 11.85 -6.44
CA LEU A 163 -9.83 11.31 -7.80
C LEU A 163 -9.64 9.79 -7.79
N ILE A 164 -8.86 9.26 -6.85
CA ILE A 164 -8.68 7.81 -6.66
C ILE A 164 -10.01 7.15 -6.27
N PHE A 165 -10.76 7.76 -5.36
CA PHE A 165 -12.07 7.28 -4.94
C PHE A 165 -13.07 7.30 -6.10
N LEU A 166 -13.11 8.37 -6.90
CA LEU A 166 -13.94 8.45 -8.11
C LEU A 166 -13.56 7.38 -9.14
N SER A 167 -12.25 7.20 -9.37
CA SER A 167 -11.72 6.18 -10.28
C SER A 167 -12.07 4.78 -9.79
N SER A 168 -12.05 4.55 -8.48
CA SER A 168 -12.47 3.30 -7.83
C SER A 168 -13.97 3.02 -8.04
N LEU A 169 -14.80 4.06 -8.08
CA LEU A 169 -16.24 3.96 -8.32
C LEU A 169 -16.56 3.58 -9.78
N LEU A 170 -15.70 3.98 -10.73
CA LEU A 170 -15.76 3.58 -12.14
C LEU A 170 -15.37 2.10 -12.38
N ILE A 171 -14.81 1.41 -11.39
CA ILE A 171 -14.48 -0.01 -11.51
C ILE A 171 -15.78 -0.82 -11.55
N LYS A 172 -16.13 -1.23 -12.77
CA LYS A 172 -17.23 -2.16 -13.08
C LYS A 172 -17.03 -3.44 -12.27
N ASP A 173 -18.09 -3.94 -11.64
CA ASP A 173 -18.03 -5.11 -10.76
C ASP A 173 -17.47 -6.33 -11.51
N TYR A 174 -16.18 -6.60 -11.32
CA TYR A 174 -15.58 -7.82 -11.83
C TYR A 174 -15.95 -8.93 -10.87
N LYS A 175 -17.04 -9.64 -11.21
CA LYS A 175 -17.50 -10.80 -10.46
C LYS A 175 -16.38 -11.84 -10.54
N PHE A 176 -15.78 -12.16 -9.39
CA PHE A 176 -14.84 -13.26 -9.23
C PHE A 176 -15.59 -14.55 -9.60
N ASN A 177 -15.50 -14.99 -10.86
CA ASN A 177 -15.84 -16.35 -11.19
C ASN A 177 -14.67 -17.19 -10.67
N THR A 178 -14.82 -17.72 -9.45
CA THR A 178 -14.06 -18.85 -8.94
C THR A 178 -14.34 -20.06 -9.84
N ASN A 179 -13.93 -19.96 -11.10
CA ASN A 179 -14.20 -20.99 -12.04
C ASN A 179 -13.30 -22.14 -11.61
N ASN A 180 -13.92 -23.30 -11.40
CA ASN A 180 -13.31 -24.57 -11.02
C ASN A 180 -12.03 -24.93 -11.79
N LYS A 181 -11.63 -24.17 -12.82
CA LYS A 181 -10.35 -24.22 -13.53
C LYS A 181 -9.11 -24.10 -12.63
N THR A 182 -8.98 -23.13 -11.71
CA THR A 182 -7.75 -23.03 -10.88
C THR A 182 -7.66 -24.14 -9.83
N LYS A 183 -8.82 -24.55 -9.29
CA LYS A 183 -8.93 -25.68 -8.37
C LYS A 183 -8.66 -27.00 -9.08
N ASN A 184 -9.29 -27.26 -10.23
CA ASN A 184 -9.04 -28.43 -11.08
C ASN A 184 -7.61 -28.45 -11.63
N HIS A 185 -6.97 -27.31 -11.90
CA HIS A 185 -5.60 -27.29 -12.40
C HIS A 185 -4.57 -27.54 -11.29
N LYS A 186 -4.83 -27.08 -10.06
CA LYS A 186 -4.05 -27.46 -8.87
C LYS A 186 -4.29 -28.92 -8.50
N GLU A 187 -5.55 -29.37 -8.43
CA GLU A 187 -5.90 -30.77 -8.12
C GLU A 187 -5.36 -31.75 -9.16
N LYS A 188 -5.46 -31.46 -10.46
CA LYS A 188 -4.86 -32.29 -11.52
C LYS A 188 -3.32 -32.28 -11.48
N LYS A 189 -2.69 -31.19 -11.06
CA LYS A 189 -1.23 -31.13 -10.91
C LYS A 189 -0.77 -31.97 -9.71
N VAL A 190 -1.45 -31.83 -8.57
CA VAL A 190 -1.20 -32.61 -7.36
C VAL A 190 -1.50 -34.11 -7.57
N GLU A 191 -2.55 -34.46 -8.31
CA GLU A 191 -2.88 -35.86 -8.62
C GLU A 191 -1.84 -36.51 -9.58
N LYS A 192 -1.30 -35.74 -10.53
CA LYS A 192 -0.19 -36.19 -11.39
C LYS A 192 1.09 -36.41 -10.58
N GLU A 193 1.43 -35.49 -9.68
CA GLU A 193 2.59 -35.59 -8.79
C GLU A 193 2.44 -36.79 -7.83
N MET A 194 1.26 -37.04 -7.28
CA MET A 194 1.00 -38.22 -6.42
C MET A 194 1.08 -39.55 -7.18
N LYS A 195 0.60 -39.63 -8.43
CA LYS A 195 0.71 -40.84 -9.26
C LYS A 195 2.17 -41.12 -9.63
N GLN A 196 2.90 -40.09 -10.03
CA GLN A 196 4.32 -40.20 -10.38
C GLN A 196 5.19 -40.59 -9.17
N GLN A 197 4.85 -40.11 -7.98
CA GLN A 197 5.53 -40.50 -6.74
C GLN A 197 5.20 -41.93 -6.32
N LYS A 198 3.97 -42.39 -6.56
CA LYS A 198 3.55 -43.78 -6.29
C LYS A 198 4.20 -44.78 -7.24
N ASP A 199 4.31 -44.44 -8.53
CA ASP A 199 5.02 -45.24 -9.53
C ASP A 199 6.52 -45.31 -9.22
N ASN A 200 7.16 -44.19 -8.88
CA ASN A 200 8.56 -44.18 -8.45
C ASN A 200 8.78 -45.04 -7.20
N ASN A 201 7.88 -44.98 -6.21
CA ASN A 201 8.00 -45.83 -5.03
C ASN A 201 7.78 -47.32 -5.34
N GLN A 202 6.89 -47.67 -6.28
CA GLN A 202 6.71 -49.06 -6.69
C GLN A 202 7.92 -49.60 -7.44
N ILE A 203 8.55 -48.80 -8.31
CA ILE A 203 9.78 -49.17 -9.02
C ILE A 203 10.92 -49.42 -8.02
N ILE A 204 11.08 -48.57 -7.00
CA ILE A 204 12.09 -48.75 -5.96
C ILE A 204 11.84 -50.03 -5.15
N VAL A 205 10.57 -50.34 -4.82
CA VAL A 205 10.24 -51.58 -4.09
C VAL A 205 10.45 -52.83 -4.96
N SER A 206 10.14 -52.79 -6.25
CA SER A 206 10.40 -53.94 -7.16
C SER A 206 11.90 -54.17 -7.38
N VAL A 207 12.70 -53.11 -7.53
CA VAL A 207 14.17 -53.23 -7.66
C VAL A 207 14.78 -53.77 -6.36
N SER A 208 14.28 -53.35 -5.20
CA SER A 208 14.79 -53.81 -3.91
C SER A 208 14.40 -55.26 -3.55
N LEU A 209 13.40 -55.83 -4.22
CA LEU A 209 13.00 -57.24 -4.08
C LEU A 209 13.75 -58.16 -5.06
N ASP A 210 14.22 -57.64 -6.21
CA ASP A 210 15.01 -58.37 -7.20
C ASP A 210 16.47 -58.56 -6.74
N ASP A 211 17.03 -57.62 -5.97
CA ASP A 211 18.37 -57.70 -5.37
C ASP A 211 18.47 -58.65 -4.15
N LYS A 212 17.38 -59.31 -3.75
CA LYS A 212 17.33 -60.21 -2.57
C LYS A 212 16.99 -61.67 -2.88
N ASN A 213 16.98 -62.07 -4.15
CA ASN A 213 16.81 -63.46 -4.57
C ASN A 213 17.95 -63.91 -5.49
#